data_AF-A0A1I2EBW1-F1
#
_entry.id   AF-A0A1I2EBW1-F1
#
_cell.length_a   1.000
_cell.length_b   1.000
_cell.length_c   1.000
_cell.angle_alpha   90.00
_cell.angle_beta   90.00
_cell.angle_gamma   90.00
#
_symmetry.space_group_name_H-M   'P 1'
#
loop_
_entity.id
_entity.type
_entity.pdbx_description
1 polymer ?
#
loop_
_entity_poly.entity_id
_entity_poly.type
_entity_poly.pdbx_seq_one_letter_code
_entity_poly.pdbx_strand_id
1 'polypeptide(L)'
;MALLTADDILNKKFTATKFREGYDVVEVDDFLDEVLETLRALQGENDDLRAKLAEAEAKVAEATRAGAQAPAPAPAPVPEARPEPEPEPEPEPEPEPAPAPPAPVAAAPAPAPVQATARMSEPESATGMLQLAQRLHDEYVRNGQEEGERLVGEAREEGERIVREAEQQSARTLEQLEQERSLLERKIDELRQFERDYRTRLQSYLETLLGDLNNRGSALPGRGDQPNQGI
;
A
#
# COMPACT_ATOMS: atom_id res chain seq x y z
N MET A 1 -11.38 -9.72 -29.02
CA MET A 1 -10.16 -10.26 -29.67
C MET A 1 -9.64 -11.36 -28.77
N ALA A 2 -9.36 -12.56 -29.30
CA ALA A 2 -8.65 -13.57 -28.54
C ALA A 2 -7.23 -13.07 -28.29
N LEU A 3 -6.79 -13.07 -27.03
CA LEU A 3 -5.40 -12.75 -26.69
C LEU A 3 -4.52 -13.96 -27.02
N LEU A 4 -3.30 -13.69 -27.49
CA LEU A 4 -2.31 -14.75 -27.73
C LEU A 4 -1.98 -15.50 -26.43
N THR A 5 -1.89 -16.82 -26.51
CA THR A 5 -1.37 -17.66 -25.43
C THR A 5 0.11 -18.02 -25.68
N ALA A 6 0.81 -18.47 -24.64
CA ALA A 6 2.19 -18.95 -24.79
C ALA A 6 2.30 -20.11 -25.79
N ASP A 7 1.28 -20.97 -25.84
CA ASP A 7 1.22 -22.09 -26.78
C ASP A 7 0.98 -21.66 -28.23
N ASP A 8 0.29 -20.52 -28.44
CA ASP A 8 0.10 -19.95 -29.78
C ASP A 8 1.41 -19.42 -30.37
N ILE A 9 2.32 -18.94 -29.50
CA ILE A 9 3.64 -18.45 -29.88
C ILE A 9 4.55 -19.62 -30.25
N LEU A 10 4.57 -20.68 -29.43
CA LEU A 10 5.34 -21.90 -29.71
C LEU A 10 4.98 -22.56 -31.04
N ASN A 11 3.69 -22.59 -31.38
CA ASN A 11 3.22 -23.25 -32.58
C ASN A 11 3.24 -22.33 -33.81
N LYS A 12 3.70 -21.07 -33.66
CA LYS A 12 3.70 -20.10 -34.75
C LYS A 12 4.77 -20.45 -35.78
N LYS A 13 4.36 -20.61 -37.04
CA LYS A 13 5.27 -20.80 -38.18
C LYS A 13 5.25 -19.59 -39.08
N PHE A 14 6.43 -19.00 -39.29
CA PHE A 14 6.63 -17.89 -40.21
C PHE A 14 6.98 -18.41 -41.62
N THR A 15 6.62 -17.63 -42.64
CA THR A 15 6.95 -17.97 -44.03
C THR A 15 8.32 -17.43 -44.39
N ALA A 16 9.21 -18.29 -44.90
CA ALA A 16 10.55 -17.87 -45.31
C ALA A 16 10.50 -17.04 -46.60
N THR A 17 11.07 -15.84 -46.58
CA THR A 17 11.13 -14.94 -47.74
C THR A 17 12.48 -15.11 -48.46
N LYS A 18 12.46 -15.59 -49.71
CA LYS A 18 13.68 -15.88 -50.51
C LYS A 18 14.17 -14.72 -51.39
N PHE A 19 13.32 -13.72 -51.62
CA PHE A 19 13.57 -12.64 -52.59
C PHE A 19 13.48 -11.24 -51.98
N ARG A 20 13.36 -11.14 -50.65
CA ARG A 20 13.33 -9.89 -49.88
C ARG A 20 14.22 -10.07 -48.66
N GLU A 21 14.79 -8.96 -48.17
CA GLU A 21 15.46 -8.94 -46.88
C GLU A 21 14.42 -9.32 -45.81
N GLY A 22 14.63 -10.50 -45.21
CA GLY A 22 13.82 -11.02 -44.11
C GLY A 22 14.59 -10.90 -42.80
N TYR A 23 13.87 -11.07 -41.69
CA TYR A 23 14.50 -11.21 -40.38
C TYR A 23 15.32 -12.50 -40.31
N ASP A 24 16.40 -12.49 -39.55
CA ASP A 24 17.17 -13.70 -39.26
C ASP A 24 16.29 -14.67 -38.46
N VAL A 25 16.25 -15.92 -38.89
CA VAL A 25 15.41 -16.94 -38.27
C VAL A 25 15.86 -17.22 -36.84
N VAL A 26 17.18 -17.23 -36.59
CA VAL A 26 17.72 -17.52 -35.25
C VAL A 26 17.39 -16.38 -34.29
N GLU A 27 17.56 -15.14 -34.72
CA GLU A 27 17.23 -13.96 -33.91
C GLU A 27 15.74 -13.88 -33.59
N VAL A 28 14.88 -14.24 -34.56
CA VAL A 28 13.43 -14.31 -34.34
C VAL A 28 13.10 -15.43 -33.35
N ASP A 29 13.71 -16.60 -33.46
CA ASP A 29 13.47 -17.71 -32.54
C ASP A 29 13.91 -17.35 -31.10
N ASP A 30 15.10 -16.75 -30.93
CA ASP A 30 15.62 -16.28 -29.64
C ASP A 30 14.68 -15.25 -28.99
N PHE A 31 14.16 -14.30 -29.78
CA PHE A 31 13.20 -13.31 -29.30
C PHE A 31 11.85 -13.94 -28.91
N LEU A 32 11.38 -14.95 -29.65
CA LEU A 32 10.12 -15.64 -29.34
C LEU A 32 10.22 -16.46 -28.05
N ASP A 33 11.40 -17.00 -27.73
CA ASP A 33 11.66 -17.67 -26.45
C ASP A 33 11.56 -16.69 -25.28
N GLU A 34 12.13 -15.47 -25.40
CA GLU A 34 12.01 -14.41 -24.38
C GLU A 34 10.56 -13.93 -24.20
N VAL A 35 9.84 -13.72 -25.32
CA VAL A 35 8.42 -13.34 -25.28
C VAL A 35 7.57 -14.43 -24.63
N LEU A 36 7.93 -15.71 -24.83
CA LEU A 36 7.22 -16.83 -24.23
C LEU A 36 7.47 -16.92 -22.72
N GLU A 37 8.71 -16.76 -22.28
CA GLU A 37 9.05 -16.75 -20.86
C GLU A 37 8.29 -15.64 -20.12
N THR A 38 8.31 -14.43 -20.67
CA THR A 38 7.58 -13.28 -20.12
C THR A 38 6.07 -13.48 -20.12
N LEU A 39 5.49 -14.06 -21.18
CA LEU A 39 4.05 -14.33 -21.24
C LEU A 39 3.62 -15.38 -20.21
N ARG A 40 4.43 -16.43 -19.98
CA ARG A 40 4.17 -17.42 -18.91
C ARG A 40 4.29 -16.81 -17.53
N ALA A 41 5.30 -15.97 -17.30
CA ALA A 41 5.46 -15.26 -16.03
C ALA A 41 4.24 -14.35 -15.76
N LEU A 42 3.83 -13.53 -16.73
CA LEU A 42 2.66 -12.66 -16.61
C LEU A 42 1.36 -13.46 -16.42
N GLN A 43 1.20 -14.60 -17.08
CA GLN A 43 0.04 -15.48 -16.87
C GLN A 43 0.02 -16.04 -15.44
N GLY A 44 1.16 -16.54 -14.95
CA GLY A 44 1.30 -17.01 -13.58
C GLY A 44 1.02 -15.91 -12.54
N GLU A 45 1.58 -14.72 -12.72
CA GLU A 45 1.30 -13.57 -11.84
C GLU A 45 -0.17 -13.16 -11.85
N ASN A 46 -0.83 -13.18 -13.02
CA ASN A 46 -2.25 -12.89 -13.12
C ASN A 46 -3.11 -13.94 -12.39
N ASP A 47 -2.76 -15.22 -12.51
CA ASP A 47 -3.47 -16.30 -11.83
C ASP A 47 -3.26 -16.22 -10.30
N ASP A 48 -2.04 -15.94 -9.84
CA ASP A 48 -1.71 -15.70 -8.43
C ASP A 48 -2.46 -14.48 -7.86
N LEU A 49 -2.51 -13.37 -8.61
CA LEU A 49 -3.26 -12.17 -8.22
C LEU A 49 -4.77 -12.45 -8.15
N ARG A 50 -5.30 -13.20 -9.11
CA ARG A 50 -6.71 -13.62 -9.10
C ARG A 50 -7.01 -14.54 -7.91
N ALA A 51 -6.12 -15.45 -7.56
CA ALA A 51 -6.27 -16.30 -6.37
C ALA A 51 -6.27 -15.46 -5.08
N LYS A 52 -5.33 -14.52 -4.94
CA LYS A 52 -5.27 -13.60 -3.80
C LYS A 52 -6.52 -12.72 -3.68
N LEU A 53 -7.05 -12.23 -4.80
CA LEU A 53 -8.31 -11.47 -4.81
C LEU A 53 -9.48 -12.34 -4.38
N ALA A 54 -9.60 -13.57 -4.89
CA ALA A 54 -10.66 -14.50 -4.49
C ALA A 54 -10.60 -14.83 -2.99
N GLU A 55 -9.40 -15.03 -2.43
CA GLU A 55 -9.22 -15.23 -0.98
C GLU A 55 -9.58 -13.99 -0.16
N ALA A 56 -9.18 -12.80 -0.62
CA ALA A 56 -9.52 -11.54 0.03
C ALA A 56 -11.04 -11.30 0.00
N GLU A 57 -11.68 -11.54 -1.14
CA GLU A 57 -13.14 -11.46 -1.30
C GLU A 57 -13.85 -12.48 -0.41
N ALA A 58 -13.33 -13.70 -0.27
CA ALA A 58 -13.89 -14.71 0.65
C ALA A 58 -13.79 -14.26 2.12
N LYS A 59 -12.65 -13.70 2.54
CA LYS A 59 -12.47 -13.14 3.89
C LYS A 59 -13.38 -11.94 4.14
N VAL A 60 -13.56 -11.07 3.15
CA VAL A 60 -14.50 -9.94 3.24
C VAL A 60 -15.95 -10.44 3.31
N ALA A 61 -16.31 -11.47 2.54
CA ALA A 61 -17.63 -12.11 2.59
C ALA A 61 -17.88 -12.78 3.95
N GLU A 62 -16.88 -13.42 4.55
CA GLU A 62 -16.95 -13.98 5.90
C GLU A 62 -17.08 -12.89 6.97
N ALA A 63 -16.30 -11.81 6.88
CA ALA A 63 -16.37 -10.67 7.80
C ALA A 63 -17.71 -9.91 7.68
N THR A 64 -18.25 -9.74 6.48
CA THR A 64 -19.58 -9.15 6.27
C THR A 64 -20.69 -10.10 6.72
N ARG A 65 -20.54 -11.42 6.57
CA ARG A 65 -21.48 -12.40 7.12
C ARG A 65 -21.46 -12.41 8.64
N ALA A 66 -20.28 -12.35 9.26
CA ALA A 66 -20.11 -12.22 10.70
C ALA A 66 -20.69 -10.89 11.22
N GLY A 67 -20.51 -9.79 10.47
CA GLY A 67 -21.12 -8.49 10.75
C GLY A 67 -22.64 -8.47 10.57
N ALA A 68 -23.18 -9.25 9.64
CA ALA A 68 -24.63 -9.41 9.41
C ALA A 68 -25.29 -10.43 10.37
N GLN A 69 -24.48 -11.24 11.06
CA GLN A 69 -24.93 -12.16 12.13
C GLN A 69 -24.81 -11.55 13.53
N ALA A 70 -24.32 -10.31 13.66
CA ALA A 70 -24.67 -9.49 14.80
C ALA A 70 -26.19 -9.24 14.77
N PRO A 71 -26.92 -9.44 15.88
CA PRO A 71 -28.35 -9.23 15.89
C PRO A 71 -28.65 -7.79 15.49
N ALA A 72 -29.43 -7.62 14.42
CA ALA A 72 -29.98 -6.33 14.06
C ALA A 72 -30.73 -5.76 15.28
N PRO A 73 -30.46 -4.51 15.72
CA PRO A 73 -31.37 -3.86 16.62
C PRO A 73 -32.72 -3.76 15.89
N ALA A 74 -33.78 -4.20 16.57
CA ALA A 74 -35.14 -4.13 16.06
C ALA A 74 -35.46 -2.72 15.54
N PRO A 75 -36.27 -2.56 14.48
CA PRO A 75 -36.60 -1.25 13.95
C PRO A 75 -37.42 -0.51 15.01
N ALA A 76 -36.81 0.53 15.59
CA ALA A 76 -37.50 1.46 16.47
C ALA A 76 -38.53 2.26 15.67
N PRO A 77 -39.74 2.50 16.21
CA PRO A 77 -40.78 3.28 15.55
C PRO A 77 -40.34 4.74 15.40
N VAL A 78 -40.71 5.32 14.26
CA VAL A 78 -40.42 6.71 13.86
C VAL A 78 -41.03 7.69 14.87
N PRO A 79 -40.30 8.70 15.38
CA PRO A 79 -40.82 9.67 16.33
C PRO A 79 -41.53 10.83 15.60
N GLU A 80 -42.84 10.99 15.84
CA GLU A 80 -43.56 12.24 15.52
C GLU A 80 -43.39 13.27 16.66
N ALA A 81 -42.82 14.41 16.26
CA ALA A 81 -42.99 15.78 16.76
C ALA A 81 -43.33 16.03 18.25
N ARG A 82 -42.37 16.64 18.95
CA ARG A 82 -42.65 17.61 20.04
C ARG A 82 -41.92 18.93 19.76
N PRO A 83 -42.60 20.09 19.90
CA PRO A 83 -41.94 21.40 19.89
C PRO A 83 -41.40 21.75 21.29
N GLU A 84 -40.21 22.36 21.31
CA GLU A 84 -39.56 23.10 22.43
C GLU A 84 -40.38 24.37 22.80
N PRO A 85 -40.30 24.93 24.04
CA PRO A 85 -39.04 25.44 24.65
C PRO A 85 -38.85 25.36 26.19
N GLU A 86 -37.58 25.56 26.57
CA GLU A 86 -36.88 25.83 27.85
C GLU A 86 -37.45 26.96 28.77
N PRO A 87 -36.83 27.37 29.91
CA PRO A 87 -36.07 26.71 31.01
C PRO A 87 -36.50 27.21 32.44
N GLU A 88 -35.78 26.78 33.49
CA GLU A 88 -35.52 27.39 34.84
C GLU A 88 -35.78 26.42 36.02
N PRO A 89 -35.04 26.51 37.15
CA PRO A 89 -33.62 26.26 37.33
C PRO A 89 -33.35 25.23 38.46
N GLU A 90 -32.12 24.70 38.52
CA GLU A 90 -31.66 23.78 39.57
C GLU A 90 -31.67 24.39 40.99
N PRO A 91 -31.86 23.55 42.01
CA PRO A 91 -30.79 23.44 43.01
C PRO A 91 -30.49 21.97 43.42
N GLU A 92 -29.19 21.64 43.43
CA GLU A 92 -28.54 20.54 44.19
C GLU A 92 -28.80 20.64 45.71
N PRO A 93 -28.42 19.68 46.61
CA PRO A 93 -27.68 18.41 46.44
C PRO A 93 -28.24 17.16 47.21
N GLU A 94 -27.72 15.98 46.82
CA GLU A 94 -27.41 14.69 47.53
C GLU A 94 -28.20 14.20 48.77
N PRO A 95 -28.49 12.87 48.92
CA PRO A 95 -27.46 11.81 49.02
C PRO A 95 -27.76 10.45 48.34
N GLU A 96 -26.72 9.91 47.68
CA GLU A 96 -26.01 8.63 47.94
C GLU A 96 -26.71 7.32 48.42
N PRO A 97 -26.09 6.13 48.26
CA PRO A 97 -26.56 5.09 47.33
C PRO A 97 -26.80 3.72 48.01
N ALA A 98 -27.36 2.75 47.27
CA ALA A 98 -27.26 1.34 47.64
C ALA A 98 -27.22 0.42 46.40
N PRO A 99 -26.19 -0.44 46.26
CA PRO A 99 -26.01 -1.35 45.14
C PRO A 99 -26.72 -2.70 45.35
N ALA A 100 -27.13 -3.33 44.24
CA ALA A 100 -27.67 -4.69 44.20
C ALA A 100 -26.59 -5.71 43.76
N PRO A 101 -26.51 -6.90 44.37
CA PRO A 101 -25.63 -7.98 43.90
C PRO A 101 -26.27 -8.86 42.80
N PRO A 102 -25.45 -9.51 41.95
CA PRO A 102 -25.89 -10.38 40.85
C PRO A 102 -26.03 -11.87 41.22
N ALA A 103 -26.75 -12.60 40.36
CA ALA A 103 -27.18 -14.00 40.49
C ALA A 103 -26.17 -15.04 39.92
N PRO A 104 -26.29 -16.35 40.29
CA PRO A 104 -25.25 -17.37 40.09
C PRO A 104 -25.54 -18.37 38.96
N VAL A 105 -24.51 -19.06 38.46
CA VAL A 105 -24.62 -20.40 37.86
C VAL A 105 -23.37 -21.23 38.15
N ALA A 106 -23.56 -22.47 38.62
CA ALA A 106 -22.53 -23.50 38.75
C ALA A 106 -23.15 -24.89 38.53
N ALA A 107 -22.41 -25.78 37.86
CA ALA A 107 -22.73 -27.20 37.70
C ALA A 107 -21.70 -28.09 38.46
N ALA A 108 -22.25 -29.06 39.19
CA ALA A 108 -21.78 -30.33 39.83
C ALA A 108 -20.31 -30.83 39.64
N PRO A 109 -19.75 -31.74 40.51
CA PRO A 109 -20.42 -32.80 41.30
C PRO A 109 -19.95 -33.03 42.77
N ALA A 110 -20.66 -33.93 43.47
CA ALA A 110 -20.51 -34.29 44.90
C ALA A 110 -19.25 -35.12 45.24
N PRO A 111 -18.80 -35.10 46.52
CA PRO A 111 -18.98 -36.28 47.38
C PRO A 111 -19.36 -36.00 48.85
N ALA A 112 -19.87 -37.06 49.49
CA ALA A 112 -20.18 -37.42 50.89
C ALA A 112 -19.94 -36.42 52.08
N PRO A 113 -20.81 -36.46 53.12
CA PRO A 113 -20.72 -35.58 54.28
C PRO A 113 -19.75 -36.15 55.33
N VAL A 114 -18.72 -35.39 55.69
CA VAL A 114 -17.98 -35.57 56.94
C VAL A 114 -18.42 -34.53 57.96
N GLN A 115 -18.51 -35.02 59.20
CA GLN A 115 -19.29 -34.49 60.31
C GLN A 115 -18.81 -33.12 60.81
N ALA A 116 -19.78 -32.41 61.36
CA ALA A 116 -19.59 -31.23 62.18
C ALA A 116 -18.78 -31.53 63.43
N THR A 117 -17.54 -31.04 63.49
CA THR A 117 -16.84 -30.77 64.76
C THR A 117 -15.84 -29.64 64.54
N ALA A 118 -16.22 -28.41 64.88
CA ALA A 118 -15.35 -27.35 65.44
C ALA A 118 -16.06 -25.98 65.41
N ARG A 119 -17.09 -25.80 66.23
CA ARG A 119 -17.48 -24.46 66.69
C ARG A 119 -16.57 -24.09 67.86
N MET A 120 -15.32 -23.78 67.54
CA MET A 120 -14.37 -23.11 68.44
C MET A 120 -13.63 -22.09 67.58
N SER A 121 -13.93 -20.79 67.78
CA SER A 121 -13.26 -19.60 67.20
C SER A 121 -13.63 -19.15 65.77
N GLU A 122 -14.92 -18.92 65.47
CA GLU A 122 -15.38 -18.34 64.19
C GLU A 122 -14.99 -16.85 63.89
N PRO A 123 -14.92 -15.89 64.84
CA PRO A 123 -14.62 -14.48 64.51
C PRO A 123 -13.12 -14.18 64.25
N GLU A 124 -12.22 -14.90 64.92
CA GLU A 124 -10.76 -14.76 64.70
C GLU A 124 -10.34 -15.41 63.36
N SER A 125 -10.98 -16.51 62.99
CA SER A 125 -10.78 -17.21 61.72
C SER A 125 -11.27 -16.38 60.51
N ALA A 126 -12.43 -15.72 60.63
CA ALA A 126 -12.94 -14.82 59.59
C ALA A 126 -12.03 -13.58 59.38
N THR A 127 -11.48 -13.04 60.47
CA THR A 127 -10.55 -11.90 60.40
C THR A 127 -9.23 -12.30 59.73
N GLY A 128 -8.71 -13.50 60.03
CA GLY A 128 -7.53 -14.05 59.36
C GLY A 128 -7.75 -14.30 57.86
N MET A 129 -8.95 -14.74 57.46
CA MET A 129 -9.30 -14.90 56.05
C MET A 129 -9.38 -13.56 55.30
N LEU A 130 -9.90 -12.50 55.93
CA LEU A 130 -9.93 -11.16 55.33
C LEU A 130 -8.53 -10.58 55.13
N GLN A 131 -7.64 -10.76 56.11
CA GLN A 131 -6.24 -10.33 55.99
C GLN A 131 -5.49 -11.10 54.91
N LEU A 132 -5.77 -12.40 54.78
CA LEU A 132 -5.21 -13.20 53.68
C LEU A 132 -5.76 -12.75 52.33
N ALA A 133 -7.06 -12.49 52.22
CA ALA A 133 -7.70 -12.00 51.00
C ALA A 133 -7.14 -10.62 50.58
N GLN A 134 -6.92 -9.71 51.53
CA GLN A 134 -6.33 -8.39 51.24
C GLN A 134 -4.90 -8.51 50.74
N ARG A 135 -4.06 -9.36 51.36
CA ARG A 135 -2.69 -9.61 50.89
C ARG A 135 -2.66 -10.24 49.50
N LEU A 136 -3.53 -11.22 49.24
CA LEU A 136 -3.65 -11.83 47.93
C LEU A 136 -4.08 -10.80 46.89
N HIS A 137 -5.02 -9.92 47.23
CA HIS A 137 -5.44 -8.84 46.34
C HIS A 137 -4.28 -7.89 46.02
N ASP A 138 -3.57 -7.41 47.04
CA ASP A 138 -2.42 -6.51 46.85
C ASP A 138 -1.32 -7.17 46.00
N GLU A 139 -1.10 -8.47 46.16
CA GLU A 139 -0.18 -9.25 45.34
C GLU A 139 -0.66 -9.36 43.88
N TYR A 140 -1.93 -9.64 43.64
CA TYR A 140 -2.51 -9.67 42.28
C TYR A 140 -2.45 -8.30 41.61
N VAL A 141 -2.71 -7.22 42.34
CA VAL A 141 -2.62 -5.85 41.83
C VAL A 141 -1.19 -5.54 41.43
N ARG A 142 -0.21 -5.84 42.29
CA ARG A 142 1.21 -5.64 41.99
C ARG A 142 1.66 -6.48 40.80
N ASN A 143 1.31 -7.76 40.75
CA ASN A 143 1.66 -8.63 39.62
C ASN A 143 1.00 -8.14 38.31
N GLY A 144 -0.23 -7.65 38.38
CA GLY A 144 -0.90 -7.03 37.23
C GLY A 144 -0.23 -5.72 36.78
N GLN A 145 0.26 -4.91 37.71
CA GLN A 145 1.02 -3.70 37.42
C GLN A 145 2.37 -4.04 36.76
N GLU A 146 3.13 -5.00 37.32
CA GLU A 146 4.42 -5.43 36.77
C GLU A 146 4.27 -6.00 35.36
N GLU A 147 3.28 -6.87 35.12
CA GLU A 147 3.00 -7.40 33.78
C GLU A 147 2.51 -6.30 32.82
N GLY A 148 1.71 -5.36 33.30
CA GLY A 148 1.27 -4.20 32.52
C GLY A 148 2.42 -3.29 32.11
N GLU A 149 3.32 -2.97 33.05
CA GLU A 149 4.52 -2.17 32.80
C GLU A 149 5.47 -2.89 31.83
N ARG A 150 5.65 -4.21 31.99
CA ARG A 150 6.44 -5.03 31.07
C ARG A 150 5.88 -5.00 29.66
N LEU A 151 4.57 -5.23 29.50
CA LEU A 151 3.92 -5.22 28.19
C LEU A 151 3.96 -3.84 27.53
N VAL A 152 3.75 -2.78 28.32
CA VAL A 152 3.86 -1.40 27.82
C VAL A 152 5.30 -1.05 27.42
N GLY A 153 6.30 -1.54 28.17
CA GLY A 153 7.71 -1.41 27.81
C GLY A 153 8.03 -2.09 26.48
N GLU A 154 7.67 -3.36 26.35
CA GLU A 154 7.87 -4.15 25.11
C GLU A 154 7.18 -3.48 23.91
N ALA A 155 5.92 -3.03 24.07
CA ALA A 155 5.18 -2.35 23.01
C ALA A 155 5.81 -1.01 22.61
N ARG A 156 6.36 -0.26 23.58
CA ARG A 156 7.07 1.00 23.30
C ARG A 156 8.38 0.75 22.56
N GLU A 157 9.17 -0.22 23.00
CA GLU A 157 10.43 -0.59 22.33
C GLU A 157 10.20 -1.06 20.89
N GLU A 158 9.15 -1.86 20.68
CA GLU A 158 8.74 -2.29 19.34
C GLU A 158 8.26 -1.11 18.49
N GLY A 159 7.45 -0.21 19.06
CA GLY A 159 7.02 1.03 18.39
C GLY A 159 8.22 1.88 17.96
N GLU A 160 9.17 2.10 18.86
CA GLU A 160 10.41 2.84 18.56
C GLU A 160 11.29 2.13 17.51
N ARG A 161 11.28 0.81 17.48
CA ARG A 161 11.98 0.03 16.44
C ARG A 161 11.35 0.27 15.07
N ILE A 162 10.03 0.18 14.98
CA ILE A 162 9.28 0.39 13.73
C ILE A 162 9.47 1.82 13.23
N VAL A 163 9.37 2.82 14.11
CA VAL A 163 9.57 4.22 13.73
C VAL A 163 10.99 4.44 13.20
N ARG A 164 12.02 3.92 13.88
CA ARG A 164 13.41 4.04 13.42
C ARG A 164 13.64 3.35 12.08
N GLU A 165 13.02 2.20 11.84
CA GLU A 165 13.11 1.51 10.56
C GLU A 165 12.43 2.30 9.43
N ALA A 166 11.23 2.83 9.69
CA ALA A 166 10.49 3.66 8.74
C ALA A 166 11.26 4.95 8.40
N GLU A 167 11.85 5.62 9.40
CA GLU A 167 12.69 6.80 9.20
C GLU A 167 13.93 6.47 8.36
N GLN A 168 14.61 5.35 8.65
CA GLN A 168 15.76 4.91 7.85
C GLN A 168 15.38 4.59 6.40
N GLN A 169 14.24 3.91 6.19
CA GLN A 169 13.74 3.61 4.86
C GLN A 169 13.39 4.89 4.11
N SER A 170 12.71 5.84 4.76
CA SER A 170 12.40 7.15 4.16
C SER A 170 13.65 7.94 3.82
N ALA A 171 14.67 7.91 4.67
CA ALA A 171 15.93 8.60 4.39
C ALA A 171 16.63 8.00 3.15
N ARG A 172 16.65 6.67 3.04
CA ARG A 172 17.22 5.97 1.88
C ARG A 172 16.47 6.27 0.59
N THR A 173 15.13 6.28 0.62
CA THR A 173 14.34 6.57 -0.58
C THR A 173 14.49 8.03 -1.01
N LEU A 174 14.54 8.97 -0.07
CA LEU A 174 14.83 10.37 -0.36
C LEU A 174 16.21 10.54 -0.99
N GLU A 175 17.23 9.90 -0.43
CA GLU A 175 18.59 9.96 -0.98
C GLU A 175 18.65 9.40 -2.41
N GLN A 176 17.98 8.26 -2.67
CA GLN A 176 17.87 7.70 -4.03
C GLN A 176 17.17 8.65 -5.00
N LEU A 177 16.03 9.24 -4.59
CA LEU A 177 15.29 10.20 -5.40
C LEU A 177 16.11 11.47 -5.69
N GLU A 178 16.89 11.96 -4.72
CA GLU A 178 17.78 13.10 -4.92
C GLU A 178 18.92 12.78 -5.90
N GLN A 179 19.50 11.57 -5.81
CA GLN A 179 20.50 11.10 -6.75
C GLN A 179 19.93 11.02 -8.17
N GLU A 180 18.77 10.37 -8.35
CA GLU A 180 18.08 10.26 -9.64
C GLU A 180 17.71 11.63 -10.20
N ARG A 181 17.16 12.52 -9.38
CA ARG A 181 16.88 13.90 -9.77
C ARG A 181 18.14 14.59 -10.27
N SER A 182 19.26 14.47 -9.56
CA SER A 182 20.52 15.11 -9.97
C SER A 182 21.06 14.55 -11.29
N LEU A 183 20.87 13.25 -11.55
CA LEU A 183 21.25 12.61 -12.82
C LEU A 183 20.37 13.08 -13.97
N LEU A 184 19.05 13.13 -13.75
CA LEU A 184 18.09 13.64 -14.73
C LEU A 184 18.35 15.12 -15.06
N GLU A 185 18.65 15.95 -14.06
CA GLU A 185 19.01 17.35 -14.27
C GLU A 185 20.27 17.50 -15.14
N ARG A 186 21.32 16.73 -14.84
CA ARG A 186 22.53 16.70 -15.69
C ARG A 186 22.20 16.25 -17.11
N LYS A 187 21.34 15.24 -17.28
CA LYS A 187 20.95 14.75 -18.61
C LYS A 187 20.14 15.78 -19.39
N ILE A 188 19.27 16.52 -18.73
CA ILE A 188 18.51 17.63 -19.32
C ILE A 188 19.48 18.71 -19.82
N ASP A 189 20.47 19.09 -19.02
CA ASP A 189 21.45 20.11 -19.42
C ASP A 189 22.32 19.64 -20.59
N GLU A 190 22.74 18.38 -20.59
CA GLU A 190 23.46 17.75 -21.71
C GLU A 190 22.62 17.79 -23.00
N LEU A 191 21.34 17.41 -22.92
CA LEU A 191 20.44 17.43 -24.08
C LEU A 191 20.18 18.86 -24.59
N ARG A 192 20.02 19.83 -23.68
CA ARG A 192 19.88 21.25 -24.05
C ARG A 192 21.13 21.79 -24.73
N GLN A 193 22.31 21.41 -24.25
CA GLN A 193 23.57 21.78 -24.90
C GLN A 193 23.69 21.11 -26.27
N PHE A 194 23.39 19.81 -26.37
CA PHE A 194 23.38 19.08 -27.62
C PHE A 194 22.43 19.72 -28.65
N GLU A 195 21.22 20.10 -28.24
CA GLU A 195 20.25 20.79 -29.11
C GLU A 195 20.79 22.13 -29.62
N ARG A 196 21.37 22.95 -28.74
CA ARG A 196 21.97 24.24 -29.12
C ARG A 196 23.13 24.05 -30.09
N ASP A 197 24.02 23.12 -29.81
CA ASP A 197 25.17 22.81 -30.66
C ASP A 197 24.71 22.25 -32.01
N TYR A 198 23.73 21.36 -32.02
CA TYR A 198 23.14 20.79 -33.24
C TYR A 198 22.47 21.86 -34.10
N ARG A 199 21.65 22.75 -33.51
CA ARG A 199 21.04 23.87 -34.22
C ARG A 199 22.09 24.80 -34.83
N THR A 200 23.14 25.13 -34.08
CA THR A 200 24.22 25.98 -34.56
C THR A 200 24.96 25.32 -35.73
N ARG A 201 25.29 24.02 -35.63
CA ARG A 201 25.93 23.26 -36.70
C ARG A 201 25.05 23.13 -37.95
N LEU A 202 23.75 22.93 -37.76
CA LEU A 202 22.79 22.85 -38.87
C LEU A 202 22.67 24.21 -39.57
N GLN A 203 22.58 25.29 -38.81
CA GLN A 203 22.55 26.65 -39.35
C GLN A 203 23.83 26.96 -40.14
N SER A 204 25.01 26.70 -39.57
CA SER A 204 26.28 26.94 -40.28
C SER A 204 26.42 26.08 -41.53
N TYR A 205 25.93 24.83 -41.50
CA TYR A 205 25.93 23.94 -42.66
C TYR A 205 25.04 24.50 -43.78
N LEU A 206 23.82 24.93 -43.45
CA LEU A 206 22.89 25.53 -44.41
C LEU A 206 23.41 26.87 -44.96
N GLU A 207 24.02 27.72 -44.12
CA GLU A 207 24.65 28.97 -44.55
C GLU A 207 25.82 28.71 -45.51
N THR A 208 26.65 27.70 -45.23
CA THR A 208 27.74 27.30 -46.12
C THR A 208 27.18 26.83 -47.47
N LEU A 209 26.15 25.98 -47.45
CA LEU A 209 25.52 25.44 -48.65
C LEU A 209 24.87 26.54 -49.50
N LEU A 210 24.24 27.53 -48.87
CA LEU A 210 23.68 28.70 -49.53
C LEU A 210 24.79 29.60 -50.11
N GLY A 211 25.89 29.79 -49.37
CA GLY A 211 27.06 30.53 -49.82
C GLY A 211 27.71 29.91 -51.07
N ASP A 212 27.86 28.59 -51.09
CA ASP A 212 28.37 27.84 -52.24
C ASP A 212 27.47 27.99 -53.48
N LEU A 213 26.15 27.94 -53.29
CA LEU A 213 25.18 28.18 -54.37
C LEU A 213 25.25 29.61 -54.90
N ASN A 214 25.37 30.61 -54.02
CA ASN A 214 25.49 32.01 -54.43
C ASN A 214 26.82 32.27 -55.17
N ASN A 215 27.92 31.70 -54.70
CA ASN A 215 29.22 31.78 -55.37
C ASN A 215 29.18 31.09 -56.76
N ARG A 216 28.55 29.91 -56.85
CA ARG A 216 28.38 29.21 -58.13
C ARG A 216 27.46 29.96 -59.09
N GLY A 217 26.40 30.60 -58.58
CA GLY A 217 25.49 31.45 -59.36
C GLY A 217 26.16 32.74 -59.85
N SER A 218 27.02 33.34 -59.02
CA SER A 218 27.78 34.55 -59.36
C SER A 218 28.93 34.28 -60.35
N ALA A 219 29.48 33.06 -60.36
CA ALA A 219 30.50 32.62 -61.32
C ALA A 219 29.95 32.35 -62.73
N LEU A 220 28.63 32.40 -62.95
CA LEU A 220 28.04 32.36 -64.29
C LEU A 220 28.06 33.79 -64.87
N PRO A 221 28.80 34.05 -65.98
CA PRO A 221 28.83 35.37 -66.59
C PRO A 221 27.42 35.73 -67.07
N GLY A 222 26.97 36.95 -66.75
CA GLY A 222 25.66 37.47 -67.09
C GLY A 222 25.37 37.31 -68.58
N ARG A 223 24.45 36.40 -68.92
CA ARG A 223 23.93 36.23 -70.28
C ARG A 223 22.93 37.35 -70.57
N GLY A 224 23.41 38.58 -70.63
CA GLY A 224 22.56 39.75 -70.73
C GLY A 224 23.34 41.03 -70.97
N ASP A 225 24.16 41.06 -72.02
CA ASP A 225 24.31 42.27 -72.84
C ASP A 225 25.08 41.92 -74.13
N GLN A 226 24.36 41.44 -75.15
CA GLN A 226 24.84 41.54 -76.52
C GLN A 226 24.00 42.63 -77.19
N PRO A 227 24.55 43.83 -77.45
CA PRO A 227 23.83 44.85 -78.18
C PRO A 227 23.58 44.31 -79.59
N ASN A 228 22.30 44.14 -79.90
CA ASN A 228 21.81 43.79 -81.22
C ASN A 228 22.24 44.87 -82.23
N GLN A 229 23.41 44.70 -82.84
CA GLN A 229 23.84 45.51 -83.98
C GLN A 229 23.11 44.99 -85.21
N GLY A 230 22.01 45.65 -85.55
CA GLY A 230 21.38 45.52 -86.84
C GLY A 230 22.26 46.14 -87.93
N ILE A 231 22.53 45.36 -88.98
CA ILE A 231 22.70 45.80 -90.37
C ILE A 231 22.04 44.73 -91.25
#